data_AF-A0A1Q4HGT1-F1
#
_entry.id   AF-A0A1Q4HGT1-F1
#
_cell.length_a   1.000
_cell.length_b   1.000
_cell.length_c   1.000
_cell.angle_alpha   90.00
_cell.angle_beta   90.00
_cell.angle_gamma   90.00
#
_symmetry.space_group_name_H-M   'P 1'
#
loop_
_entity.id
_entity.type
_entity.pdbx_description
1 polymer ?
#
loop_
_entity_poly.entity_id
_entity_poly.type
_entity_poly.pdbx_seq_one_letter_code
_entity_poly.pdbx_strand_id
1 'polypeptide(L)'
;MTTLQQHIEDLDIEEWAALTKRAAMAAVAAADQLGIPASEEVARVAAMSERELVDHRNRFGSGPKRLSPLMRLVQADQLRVAAERQARQAEQDKQDADAAAQMARDEAEQSARVAEDSRQRVRAIQAEAARKDAERTDQRLAEQKVLQQLRTDLEQAHADHASELAAAHERTRAAEARAQQRATERAEERAAAQQALEELRGQLEQAHADHASELAAAHERTRAAEARAQQRATERAEERAAAQQALEELRGQLERAHADHAAELAAAHGQAKGQVAAARQTADERIAKALADAEAATTQAQAEVERIGAEAAARVAAAHEHAERQIAAAHLDADERVGRARADAQAAVLAEPGQLGIALSVPIPTAELRAHTGTIEDALAAVREIDYLLEAGVVEQQTRQPWDIERVRILVHTVQQQAWDLAQQLRGLPGRYTGSPQVQAADSYATAAASVYGAFLQRIAAAVERLAGRGDSRDAEIVEVVAAMLDEHPWRDAG
;
A
#
# COMPACT_ATOMS: atom_id res chain seq x y z
N MET A 1 -95.35 -23.92 184.87
CA MET A 1 -94.76 -25.23 184.53
C MET A 1 -93.31 -25.00 184.13
N THR A 2 -92.45 -26.02 184.19
CA THR A 2 -90.98 -25.84 184.13
C THR A 2 -90.52 -25.28 182.78
N THR A 3 -89.56 -24.36 182.81
CA THR A 3 -89.04 -23.61 181.63
C THR A 3 -88.54 -24.48 180.48
N LEU A 4 -88.16 -25.73 180.77
CA LEU A 4 -87.78 -26.74 179.79
C LEU A 4 -88.93 -27.10 178.84
N GLN A 5 -90.17 -27.15 179.35
CA GLN A 5 -91.33 -27.59 178.57
C GLN A 5 -91.74 -26.56 177.50
N GLN A 6 -91.60 -25.26 177.80
CA GLN A 6 -91.78 -24.19 176.81
C GLN A 6 -90.68 -24.18 175.75
N HIS A 7 -89.40 -24.41 176.11
CA HIS A 7 -88.33 -24.53 175.10
C HIS A 7 -88.54 -25.73 174.15
N ILE A 8 -89.15 -26.82 174.63
CA ILE A 8 -89.52 -27.98 173.78
C ILE A 8 -90.74 -27.69 172.88
N GLU A 9 -91.56 -26.67 173.20
CA GLU A 9 -92.67 -26.20 172.36
C GLU A 9 -92.23 -25.18 171.30
N ASP A 10 -91.19 -24.38 171.55
CA ASP A 10 -90.72 -23.31 170.67
C ASP A 10 -89.64 -23.75 169.64
N LEU A 11 -89.12 -24.98 169.74
CA LEU A 11 -88.21 -25.56 168.73
C LEU A 11 -88.92 -25.77 167.39
N ASP A 12 -88.23 -25.50 166.27
CA ASP A 12 -88.71 -25.90 164.95
C ASP A 12 -88.85 -27.43 164.85
N ILE A 13 -89.72 -27.92 163.96
CA ILE A 13 -90.05 -29.35 163.90
C ILE A 13 -88.86 -30.23 163.47
N GLU A 14 -87.99 -29.75 162.57
CA GLU A 14 -86.79 -30.48 162.16
C GLU A 14 -85.74 -30.46 163.28
N GLU A 15 -85.56 -29.31 163.94
CA GLU A 15 -84.65 -29.16 165.10
C GLU A 15 -85.10 -30.01 166.30
N TRP A 16 -86.40 -30.05 166.59
CA TRP A 16 -87.00 -30.90 167.63
C TRP A 16 -86.72 -32.38 167.37
N ALA A 17 -86.84 -32.83 166.11
CA ALA A 17 -86.62 -34.23 165.74
C ALA A 17 -85.15 -34.64 165.91
N ALA A 18 -84.22 -33.82 165.41
CA ALA A 18 -82.78 -34.05 165.57
C ALA A 18 -82.35 -34.06 167.05
N LEU A 19 -82.86 -33.11 167.85
CA LEU A 19 -82.50 -32.98 169.27
C LEU A 19 -83.10 -34.12 170.11
N THR A 20 -84.35 -34.50 169.85
CA THR A 20 -85.02 -35.64 170.50
C THR A 20 -84.31 -36.95 170.19
N LYS A 21 -83.92 -37.18 168.93
CA LYS A 21 -83.15 -38.36 168.53
C LYS A 21 -81.83 -38.45 169.27
N ARG A 22 -81.05 -37.36 169.27
CA ARG A 22 -79.74 -37.29 169.93
C ARG A 22 -79.86 -37.56 171.44
N ALA A 23 -80.88 -37.02 172.10
CA ALA A 23 -81.13 -37.27 173.52
C ALA A 23 -81.49 -38.74 173.81
N ALA A 24 -82.36 -39.34 173.00
CA ALA A 24 -82.73 -40.75 173.15
C ALA A 24 -81.53 -41.70 172.92
N MET A 25 -80.73 -41.46 171.88
CA MET A 25 -79.51 -42.23 171.62
C MET A 25 -78.49 -42.12 172.78
N ALA A 26 -78.32 -40.92 173.36
CA ALA A 26 -77.45 -40.71 174.51
C ALA A 26 -77.95 -41.46 175.76
N ALA A 27 -79.26 -41.49 175.99
CA ALA A 27 -79.87 -42.23 177.11
C ALA A 27 -79.72 -43.75 176.97
N VAL A 28 -79.87 -44.32 175.76
CA VAL A 28 -79.61 -45.74 175.50
C VAL A 28 -78.13 -46.06 175.75
N ALA A 29 -77.21 -45.26 175.20
CA ALA A 29 -75.77 -45.47 175.40
C ALA A 29 -75.33 -45.38 176.87
N ALA A 30 -75.95 -44.50 177.67
CA ALA A 30 -75.70 -44.40 179.10
C ALA A 30 -76.23 -45.62 179.88
N ALA A 31 -77.38 -46.18 179.48
CA ALA A 31 -77.94 -47.38 180.08
C ALA A 31 -77.04 -48.62 179.83
N ASP A 32 -76.57 -48.79 178.59
CA ASP A 32 -75.62 -49.84 178.21
C ASP A 32 -74.31 -49.75 179.02
N GLN A 33 -73.77 -48.54 179.23
CA GLN A 33 -72.55 -48.32 180.03
C GLN A 33 -72.73 -48.67 181.51
N LEU A 34 -73.94 -48.51 182.06
CA LEU A 34 -74.26 -48.82 183.45
C LEU A 34 -74.72 -50.28 183.66
N GLY A 35 -74.85 -51.06 182.59
CA GLY A 35 -75.33 -52.45 182.66
C GLY A 35 -76.81 -52.58 183.05
N ILE A 36 -77.59 -51.51 182.90
CA ILE A 36 -79.02 -51.46 183.22
C ILE A 36 -79.78 -51.46 181.89
N PRO A 37 -80.74 -52.37 181.65
CA PRO A 37 -81.49 -52.36 180.40
C PRO A 37 -82.27 -51.05 180.24
N ALA A 38 -82.10 -50.38 179.09
CA ALA A 38 -82.83 -49.17 178.75
C ALA A 38 -84.35 -49.41 178.69
N SER A 39 -85.15 -48.41 179.05
CA SER A 39 -86.61 -48.46 178.86
C SER A 39 -86.96 -48.58 177.38
N GLU A 40 -87.89 -49.49 177.05
CA GLU A 40 -88.24 -49.85 175.67
C GLU A 40 -88.67 -48.63 174.83
N GLU A 41 -89.37 -47.67 175.45
CA GLU A 41 -89.81 -46.43 174.79
C GLU A 41 -88.63 -45.58 174.31
N VAL A 42 -87.57 -45.46 175.12
CA VAL A 42 -86.39 -44.65 174.80
C VAL A 42 -85.55 -45.33 173.72
N ALA A 43 -85.42 -46.66 173.78
CA ALA A 43 -84.78 -47.46 172.73
C ALA A 43 -85.51 -47.33 171.39
N ARG A 44 -86.86 -47.31 171.41
CA ARG A 44 -87.68 -47.11 170.21
C ARG A 44 -87.47 -45.73 169.58
N VAL A 45 -87.48 -44.66 170.38
CA VAL A 45 -87.23 -43.29 169.88
C VAL A 45 -85.82 -43.12 169.32
N ALA A 46 -84.81 -43.75 169.93
CA ALA A 46 -83.43 -43.72 169.43
C ALA A 46 -83.27 -44.39 168.06
N ALA A 47 -84.06 -45.43 167.77
CA ALA A 47 -84.02 -46.17 166.51
C ALA A 47 -84.71 -45.45 165.33
N MET A 48 -85.64 -44.52 165.59
CA MET A 48 -86.38 -43.80 164.54
C MET A 48 -85.49 -42.84 163.74
N SER A 49 -85.77 -42.64 162.45
CA SER A 49 -85.16 -41.57 161.65
C SER A 49 -85.72 -40.19 162.03
N GLU A 50 -84.98 -39.13 161.71
CA GLU A 50 -85.44 -37.75 161.98
C GLU A 50 -86.75 -37.43 161.23
N ARG A 51 -86.92 -37.94 160.00
CA ARG A 51 -88.19 -37.85 159.27
C ARG A 51 -89.33 -38.57 159.97
N GLU A 52 -89.11 -39.77 160.49
CA GLU A 52 -90.15 -40.50 161.26
C GLU A 52 -90.48 -39.80 162.58
N LEU A 53 -89.51 -39.12 163.21
CA LEU A 53 -89.75 -38.31 164.41
C LEU A 53 -90.53 -37.02 164.09
N VAL A 54 -90.23 -36.33 162.97
CA VAL A 54 -91.06 -35.23 162.44
C VAL A 54 -92.50 -35.72 162.20
N ASP A 55 -92.67 -36.87 161.54
CA ASP A 55 -93.99 -37.47 161.30
C ASP A 55 -94.72 -37.85 162.60
N HIS A 56 -94.00 -38.39 163.59
CA HIS A 56 -94.57 -38.73 164.89
C HIS A 56 -95.01 -37.48 165.67
N ARG A 57 -94.21 -36.41 165.65
CA ARG A 57 -94.55 -35.09 166.23
C ARG A 57 -95.74 -34.46 165.52
N ASN A 58 -95.82 -34.56 164.19
CA ASN A 58 -96.96 -34.07 163.39
C ASN A 58 -98.26 -34.85 163.67
N ARG A 59 -98.19 -36.15 163.96
CA ARG A 59 -99.38 -37.00 164.21
C ARG A 59 -99.87 -36.97 165.66
N PHE A 60 -98.96 -36.87 166.64
CA PHE A 60 -99.29 -37.01 168.07
C PHE A 60 -98.95 -35.80 168.94
N GLY A 61 -98.33 -34.76 168.37
CA GLY A 61 -98.03 -33.50 169.06
C GLY A 61 -99.14 -32.44 168.97
N SER A 62 -98.96 -31.36 169.71
CA SER A 62 -99.78 -30.16 169.60
C SER A 62 -99.58 -29.47 168.24
N GLY A 63 -100.64 -29.40 167.43
CA GLY A 63 -100.56 -28.84 166.07
C GLY A 63 -100.18 -27.34 166.02
N PRO A 64 -99.66 -26.86 164.88
CA PRO A 64 -99.10 -25.51 164.76
C PRO A 64 -100.12 -24.40 165.00
N LYS A 65 -99.72 -23.41 165.81
CA LYS A 65 -100.55 -22.23 166.14
C LYS A 65 -100.88 -21.43 164.86
N ARG A 66 -102.16 -21.10 164.66
CA ARG A 66 -102.63 -20.35 163.48
C ARG A 66 -102.00 -18.96 163.40
N LEU A 67 -101.21 -18.70 162.35
CA LEU A 67 -100.57 -17.40 162.11
C LEU A 67 -101.60 -16.28 161.91
N SER A 68 -101.32 -15.12 162.51
CA SER A 68 -102.21 -13.95 162.48
C SER A 68 -102.35 -13.37 161.06
N PRO A 69 -103.43 -12.63 160.76
CA PRO A 69 -103.68 -12.10 159.40
C PRO A 69 -102.55 -11.20 158.86
N LEU A 70 -101.82 -10.49 159.74
CA LEU A 70 -100.82 -9.52 159.33
C LEU A 70 -99.54 -10.17 158.77
N MET A 71 -99.15 -11.34 159.30
CA MET A 71 -97.98 -12.09 158.78
C MET A 71 -98.22 -12.68 157.39
N ARG A 72 -99.48 -13.08 157.08
CA ARG A 72 -99.85 -13.55 155.73
C ARG A 72 -99.70 -12.46 154.65
N LEU A 73 -99.94 -11.20 155.02
CA LEU A 73 -99.81 -10.06 154.11
C LEU A 73 -98.33 -9.78 153.78
N VAL A 74 -97.45 -9.84 154.77
CA VAL A 74 -95.99 -9.70 154.58
C VAL A 74 -95.43 -10.84 153.73
N GLN A 75 -95.85 -12.09 153.97
CA GLN A 75 -95.42 -13.25 153.17
C GLN A 75 -95.87 -13.14 151.71
N ALA A 76 -97.11 -12.68 151.46
CA ALA A 76 -97.61 -12.46 150.10
C ALA A 76 -96.82 -11.37 149.35
N ASP A 77 -96.43 -10.28 150.02
CA ASP A 77 -95.66 -9.21 149.38
C ASP A 77 -94.20 -9.62 149.10
N GLN A 78 -93.58 -10.41 149.99
CA GLN A 78 -92.26 -11.01 149.72
C GLN A 78 -92.29 -11.92 148.49
N LEU A 79 -93.31 -12.77 148.35
CA LEU A 79 -93.50 -13.62 147.17
C LEU A 79 -93.74 -12.80 145.89
N ARG A 80 -94.49 -11.69 145.98
CA ARG A 80 -94.67 -10.76 144.86
C ARG A 80 -93.35 -10.14 144.40
N VAL A 81 -92.53 -9.63 145.32
CA VAL A 81 -91.22 -9.03 145.00
C VAL A 81 -90.26 -10.08 144.42
N ALA A 82 -90.29 -11.31 144.92
CA ALA A 82 -89.52 -12.41 144.33
C ALA A 82 -89.96 -12.72 142.89
N ALA A 83 -91.27 -12.81 142.63
CA ALA A 83 -91.83 -13.02 141.30
C ALA A 83 -91.54 -11.87 140.33
N GLU A 84 -91.65 -10.60 140.78
CA GLU A 84 -91.29 -9.43 139.97
C GLU A 84 -89.80 -9.41 139.61
N ARG A 85 -88.90 -9.80 140.53
CA ARG A 85 -87.46 -9.96 140.24
C ARG A 85 -87.21 -11.10 139.25
N GLN A 86 -87.86 -12.25 139.43
CA GLN A 86 -87.71 -13.40 138.54
C GLN A 86 -88.25 -13.10 137.12
N ALA A 87 -89.35 -12.36 136.99
CA ALA A 87 -89.89 -11.92 135.71
C ALA A 87 -88.94 -10.94 134.98
N ARG A 88 -88.33 -9.99 135.72
CA ARG A 88 -87.31 -9.10 135.14
C ARG A 88 -86.06 -9.84 134.71
N GLN A 89 -85.58 -10.80 135.52
CA GLN A 89 -84.45 -11.65 135.14
C GLN A 89 -84.77 -12.45 133.88
N ALA A 90 -85.94 -13.10 133.80
CA ALA A 90 -86.32 -13.89 132.64
C ALA A 90 -86.48 -13.06 131.35
N GLU A 91 -86.97 -11.81 131.45
CA GLU A 91 -87.03 -10.92 130.28
C GLU A 91 -85.64 -10.41 129.88
N GLN A 92 -84.73 -10.22 130.83
CA GLN A 92 -83.32 -9.90 130.54
C GLN A 92 -82.58 -11.10 129.92
N ASP A 93 -82.71 -12.30 130.50
CA ASP A 93 -82.14 -13.55 129.96
C ASP A 93 -82.63 -13.81 128.53
N LYS A 94 -83.90 -13.49 128.24
CA LYS A 94 -84.47 -13.54 126.88
C LYS A 94 -83.84 -12.51 125.95
N GLN A 95 -83.68 -11.25 126.39
CA GLN A 95 -83.03 -10.22 125.58
C GLN A 95 -81.55 -10.55 125.29
N ASP A 96 -80.84 -11.10 126.28
CA ASP A 96 -79.47 -11.58 126.13
C ASP A 96 -79.39 -12.80 125.19
N ALA A 97 -80.37 -13.72 125.25
CA ALA A 97 -80.47 -14.85 124.33
C ALA A 97 -80.81 -14.42 122.89
N ASP A 98 -81.73 -13.47 122.69
CA ASP A 98 -82.06 -12.89 121.39
C ASP A 98 -80.86 -12.13 120.80
N ALA A 99 -80.12 -11.39 121.62
CA ALA A 99 -78.88 -10.72 121.23
C ALA A 99 -77.78 -11.71 120.83
N ALA A 100 -77.56 -12.77 121.61
CA ALA A 100 -76.61 -13.83 121.29
C ALA A 100 -77.00 -14.58 120.00
N ALA A 101 -78.29 -14.86 119.80
CA ALA A 101 -78.79 -15.47 118.58
C ALA A 101 -78.61 -14.58 117.35
N GLN A 102 -78.77 -13.25 117.49
CA GLN A 102 -78.51 -12.31 116.40
C GLN A 102 -77.00 -12.22 116.08
N MET A 103 -76.13 -12.11 117.09
CA MET A 103 -74.68 -12.12 116.88
C MET A 103 -74.20 -13.40 116.18
N ALA A 104 -74.73 -14.57 116.57
CA ALA A 104 -74.41 -15.84 115.94
C ALA A 104 -74.90 -15.92 114.47
N ARG A 105 -76.02 -15.28 114.14
CA ARG A 105 -76.50 -15.16 112.74
C ARG A 105 -75.60 -14.23 111.93
N ASP A 106 -75.25 -13.07 112.48
CA ASP A 106 -74.39 -12.08 111.81
C ASP A 106 -72.98 -12.67 111.56
N GLU A 107 -72.41 -13.40 112.52
CA GLU A 107 -71.14 -14.12 112.37
C GLU A 107 -71.24 -15.27 111.35
N ALA A 108 -72.34 -16.02 111.34
CA ALA A 108 -72.59 -17.07 110.34
C ALA A 108 -72.76 -16.49 108.92
N GLU A 109 -73.48 -15.39 108.76
CA GLU A 109 -73.59 -14.66 107.49
C GLU A 109 -72.24 -14.10 107.04
N GLN A 110 -71.48 -13.48 107.93
CA GLN A 110 -70.15 -12.98 107.62
C GLN A 110 -69.21 -14.12 107.19
N SER A 111 -69.25 -15.24 107.91
CA SER A 111 -68.48 -16.45 107.57
C SER A 111 -68.88 -17.03 106.22
N ALA A 112 -70.19 -17.07 105.90
CA ALA A 112 -70.69 -17.52 104.60
C ALA A 112 -70.25 -16.58 103.46
N ARG A 113 -70.28 -15.27 103.67
CA ARG A 113 -69.79 -14.26 102.70
C ARG A 113 -68.28 -14.43 102.47
N VAL A 114 -67.47 -14.54 103.53
CA VAL A 114 -66.02 -14.77 103.42
C VAL A 114 -65.70 -16.11 102.72
N ALA A 115 -66.48 -17.16 102.98
CA ALA A 115 -66.32 -18.45 102.31
C ALA A 115 -66.67 -18.38 100.82
N GLU A 116 -67.74 -17.68 100.43
CA GLU A 116 -68.11 -17.53 99.01
C GLU A 116 -67.15 -16.59 98.27
N ASP A 117 -66.72 -15.47 98.87
CA ASP A 117 -65.65 -14.62 98.32
C ASP A 117 -64.36 -15.43 98.08
N SER A 118 -63.99 -16.29 99.03
CA SER A 118 -62.82 -17.17 98.91
C SER A 118 -62.99 -18.18 97.77
N ARG A 119 -64.18 -18.79 97.61
CA ARG A 119 -64.49 -19.68 96.49
C ARG A 119 -64.49 -18.95 95.15
N GLN A 120 -65.00 -17.72 95.08
CA GLN A 120 -64.97 -16.89 93.88
C GLN A 120 -63.54 -16.53 93.48
N ARG A 121 -62.68 -16.17 94.45
CA ARG A 121 -61.24 -15.98 94.21
C ARG A 121 -60.56 -17.24 93.68
N VAL A 122 -60.84 -18.40 94.27
CA VAL A 122 -60.31 -19.70 93.78
C VAL A 122 -60.79 -20.00 92.35
N ARG A 123 -62.08 -19.81 92.05
CA ARG A 123 -62.62 -19.97 90.69
C ARG A 123 -61.97 -19.01 89.69
N ALA A 124 -61.74 -17.76 90.07
CA ALA A 124 -61.07 -16.77 89.22
C ALA A 124 -59.61 -17.16 88.94
N ILE A 125 -58.86 -17.58 89.96
CA ILE A 125 -57.48 -18.07 89.81
C ILE A 125 -57.43 -19.33 88.93
N GLN A 126 -58.36 -20.27 89.11
CA GLN A 126 -58.46 -21.47 88.27
C GLN A 126 -58.78 -21.12 86.80
N ALA A 127 -59.68 -20.17 86.56
CA ALA A 127 -59.99 -19.71 85.20
C ALA A 127 -58.81 -18.97 84.55
N GLU A 128 -58.06 -18.17 85.31
CA GLU A 128 -56.85 -17.50 84.83
C GLU A 128 -55.72 -18.50 84.53
N ALA A 129 -55.53 -19.51 85.39
CA ALA A 129 -54.57 -20.59 85.17
C ALA A 129 -54.92 -21.39 83.90
N ALA A 130 -56.18 -21.79 83.74
CA ALA A 130 -56.64 -22.52 82.56
C ALA A 130 -56.47 -21.70 81.26
N ARG A 131 -56.68 -20.37 81.29
CA ARG A 131 -56.39 -19.48 80.16
C ARG A 131 -54.90 -19.43 79.84
N LYS A 132 -54.05 -19.24 80.85
CA LYS A 132 -52.58 -19.22 80.66
C LYS A 132 -52.04 -20.55 80.15
N ASP A 133 -52.61 -21.67 80.56
CA ASP A 133 -52.22 -22.98 80.05
C ASP A 133 -52.69 -23.21 78.60
N ALA A 134 -53.89 -22.74 78.23
CA ALA A 134 -54.33 -22.71 76.83
C ALA A 134 -53.42 -21.82 75.95
N GLU A 135 -53.11 -20.60 76.39
CA GLU A 135 -52.18 -19.68 75.72
C GLU A 135 -50.79 -20.32 75.54
N ARG A 136 -50.28 -21.03 76.55
CA ARG A 136 -49.01 -21.78 76.46
C ARG A 136 -49.09 -22.94 75.47
N THR A 137 -50.21 -23.65 75.37
CA THR A 137 -50.37 -24.70 74.35
C THR A 137 -50.44 -24.12 72.95
N ASP A 138 -51.13 -23.01 72.74
CA ASP A 138 -51.21 -22.32 71.45
C ASP A 138 -49.85 -21.76 71.02
N GLN A 139 -49.10 -21.16 71.96
CA GLN A 139 -47.72 -20.71 71.74
C GLN A 139 -46.82 -21.86 71.29
N ARG A 140 -46.83 -23.00 72.01
CA ARG A 140 -46.04 -24.19 71.64
C ARG A 140 -46.44 -24.76 70.28
N LEU A 141 -47.72 -24.76 69.94
CA LEU A 141 -48.19 -25.19 68.62
C LEU A 141 -47.77 -24.22 67.50
N ALA A 142 -47.75 -22.92 67.78
CA ALA A 142 -47.24 -21.91 66.84
C ALA A 142 -45.72 -22.06 66.65
N GLU A 143 -44.95 -22.18 67.72
CA GLU A 143 -43.50 -22.45 67.69
C GLU A 143 -43.17 -23.74 66.92
N GLN A 144 -43.92 -24.82 67.15
CA GLN A 144 -43.76 -26.07 66.40
C GLN A 144 -44.04 -25.91 64.91
N LYS A 145 -45.08 -25.15 64.53
CA LYS A 145 -45.36 -24.85 63.11
C LYS A 145 -44.25 -24.02 62.47
N VAL A 146 -43.72 -23.01 63.17
CA VAL A 146 -42.57 -22.22 62.68
C VAL A 146 -41.32 -23.10 62.52
N LEU A 147 -41.02 -23.98 63.48
CA LEU A 147 -39.90 -24.92 63.38
C LEU A 147 -40.09 -25.96 62.26
N GLN A 148 -41.33 -26.38 61.98
CA GLN A 148 -41.63 -27.24 60.83
C GLN A 148 -41.42 -26.50 59.51
N GLN A 149 -41.94 -25.27 59.38
CA GLN A 149 -41.74 -24.44 58.19
C GLN A 149 -40.25 -24.20 57.93
N LEU A 150 -39.48 -23.80 58.95
CA LEU A 150 -38.02 -23.60 58.82
C LEU A 150 -37.27 -24.87 58.41
N ARG A 151 -37.74 -26.06 58.79
CA ARG A 151 -37.15 -27.33 58.31
C ARG A 151 -37.47 -27.56 56.84
N THR A 152 -38.71 -27.37 56.42
CA THR A 152 -39.11 -27.47 55.00
C THR A 152 -38.35 -26.45 54.14
N ASP A 153 -38.23 -25.20 54.60
CA ASP A 153 -37.49 -24.15 53.90
C ASP A 153 -35.98 -24.49 53.78
N LEU A 154 -35.38 -25.07 54.84
CA LEU A 154 -33.99 -25.55 54.80
C LEU A 154 -33.81 -26.77 53.89
N GLU A 155 -34.71 -27.74 53.93
CA GLU A 155 -34.70 -28.91 53.04
C GLU A 155 -34.83 -28.48 51.57
N GLN A 156 -35.71 -27.52 51.28
CA GLN A 156 -35.84 -26.93 49.95
C GLN A 156 -34.58 -26.16 49.54
N ALA A 157 -34.04 -25.29 50.39
CA ALA A 157 -32.79 -24.56 50.09
C ALA A 157 -31.60 -25.51 49.86
N HIS A 158 -31.53 -26.64 50.57
CA HIS A 158 -30.54 -27.69 50.32
C HIS A 158 -30.75 -28.40 48.99
N ALA A 159 -32.00 -28.71 48.60
CA ALA A 159 -32.31 -29.31 47.31
C ALA A 159 -32.01 -28.35 46.15
N ASP A 160 -32.39 -27.07 46.27
CA ASP A 160 -32.13 -26.02 45.30
C ASP A 160 -30.61 -25.84 45.12
N HIS A 161 -29.84 -25.66 46.20
CA HIS A 161 -28.38 -25.57 46.15
C HIS A 161 -27.71 -26.83 45.56
N ALA A 162 -28.22 -28.03 45.87
CA ALA A 162 -27.70 -29.26 45.26
C ALA A 162 -27.95 -29.31 43.74
N SER A 163 -29.10 -28.78 43.28
CA SER A 163 -29.41 -28.66 41.85
C SER A 163 -28.53 -27.62 41.14
N GLU A 164 -28.25 -26.48 41.80
CA GLU A 164 -27.35 -25.45 41.29
C GLU A 164 -25.91 -25.94 41.18
N LEU A 165 -25.44 -26.68 42.20
CA LEU A 165 -24.10 -27.27 42.21
C LEU A 165 -23.95 -28.35 41.13
N ALA A 166 -24.97 -29.18 40.91
CA ALA A 166 -25.00 -30.12 39.79
C ALA A 166 -24.97 -29.40 38.43
N ALA A 167 -25.77 -28.34 38.25
CA ALA A 167 -25.77 -27.54 37.04
C ALA A 167 -24.43 -26.81 36.81
N ALA A 168 -23.77 -26.34 37.87
CA ALA A 168 -22.44 -25.74 37.80
C ALA A 168 -21.39 -26.78 37.39
N HIS A 169 -21.43 -27.99 37.95
CA HIS A 169 -20.53 -29.08 37.57
C HIS A 169 -20.69 -29.49 36.10
N GLU A 170 -21.92 -29.59 35.59
CA GLU A 170 -22.16 -29.87 34.17
C GLU A 170 -21.69 -28.74 33.26
N ARG A 171 -21.88 -27.46 33.65
CA ARG A 171 -21.32 -26.32 32.91
C ARG A 171 -19.79 -26.37 32.85
N THR A 172 -19.12 -26.73 33.94
CA THR A 172 -17.66 -26.90 33.97
C THR A 172 -17.23 -28.05 33.06
N ARG A 173 -17.86 -29.23 33.15
CA ARG A 173 -17.57 -30.38 32.26
C ARG A 173 -17.77 -30.03 30.79
N ALA A 174 -18.84 -29.32 30.44
CA ALA A 174 -19.09 -28.87 29.07
C ALA A 174 -18.03 -27.86 28.59
N ALA A 175 -17.60 -26.94 29.45
CA ALA A 175 -16.53 -25.99 29.16
C ALA A 175 -15.17 -26.69 28.98
N GLU A 176 -14.84 -27.66 29.81
CA GLU A 176 -13.64 -28.50 29.71
C GLU A 176 -13.65 -29.33 28.43
N ALA A 177 -14.75 -30.03 28.12
CA ALA A 177 -14.90 -30.79 26.88
C ALA A 177 -14.73 -29.88 25.64
N ARG A 178 -15.29 -28.66 25.66
CA ARG A 178 -15.13 -27.70 24.56
C ARG A 178 -13.76 -27.01 24.55
N ALA A 179 -13.02 -27.01 25.66
CA ALA A 179 -11.61 -26.61 25.68
C ALA A 179 -10.71 -27.70 25.10
N GLN A 180 -10.95 -28.97 25.43
CA GLN A 180 -10.27 -30.14 24.85
C GLN A 180 -10.52 -30.23 23.35
N GLN A 181 -11.76 -30.11 22.89
CA GLN A 181 -12.09 -30.08 21.47
C GLN A 181 -11.37 -28.93 20.73
N ARG A 182 -11.32 -27.72 21.28
CA ARG A 182 -10.54 -26.62 20.67
C ARG A 182 -9.03 -26.83 20.71
N ALA A 183 -8.52 -27.71 21.59
CA ALA A 183 -7.12 -28.11 21.59
C ALA A 183 -6.83 -29.16 20.51
N THR A 184 -7.75 -30.10 20.25
CA THR A 184 -7.62 -31.06 19.13
C THR A 184 -7.80 -30.37 17.78
N GLU A 185 -8.82 -29.53 17.61
CA GLU A 185 -9.05 -28.71 16.40
C GLU A 185 -7.78 -27.91 16.05
N ARG A 186 -7.16 -27.22 17.03
CA ARG A 186 -5.90 -26.48 16.82
C ARG A 186 -4.67 -27.37 16.59
N ALA A 187 -4.67 -28.61 17.06
CA ALA A 187 -3.58 -29.55 16.78
C ALA A 187 -3.67 -30.05 15.33
N GLU A 188 -4.88 -30.34 14.86
CA GLU A 188 -5.19 -30.70 13.47
C GLU A 188 -4.89 -29.53 12.51
N GLU A 189 -5.34 -28.31 12.83
CA GLU A 189 -5.01 -27.10 12.07
C GLU A 189 -3.49 -26.89 11.95
N ARG A 190 -2.73 -27.09 13.04
CA ARG A 190 -1.27 -26.97 13.02
C ARG A 190 -0.60 -28.07 12.21
N ALA A 191 -1.07 -29.31 12.30
CA ALA A 191 -0.54 -30.43 11.52
C ALA A 191 -0.79 -30.20 10.02
N ALA A 192 -2.00 -29.77 9.64
CA ALA A 192 -2.33 -29.42 8.26
C ALA A 192 -1.49 -28.23 7.75
N ALA A 193 -1.29 -27.19 8.56
CA ALA A 193 -0.43 -26.06 8.22
C ALA A 193 1.05 -26.45 8.10
N GLN A 194 1.54 -27.38 8.94
CA GLN A 194 2.89 -27.93 8.83
C GLN A 194 3.06 -28.75 7.55
N GLN A 195 2.12 -29.64 7.23
CA GLN A 195 2.12 -30.40 5.99
C GLN A 195 2.11 -29.48 4.76
N ALA A 196 1.27 -28.45 4.75
CA ALA A 196 1.24 -27.48 3.65
C ALA A 196 2.56 -26.70 3.49
N LEU A 197 3.26 -26.39 4.60
CA LEU A 197 4.60 -25.79 4.56
C LEU A 197 5.67 -26.77 4.07
N GLU A 198 5.56 -28.06 4.37
CA GLU A 198 6.45 -29.11 3.87
C GLU A 198 6.22 -29.37 2.38
N GLU A 199 4.97 -29.40 1.92
CA GLU A 199 4.61 -29.47 0.50
C GLU A 199 5.15 -28.27 -0.28
N LEU A 200 5.00 -27.04 0.25
CA LEU A 200 5.57 -25.83 -0.35
C LEU A 200 7.10 -25.84 -0.38
N ARG A 201 7.77 -26.39 0.65
CA ARG A 201 9.24 -26.58 0.64
C ARG A 201 9.65 -27.58 -0.44
N GLY A 202 8.97 -28.71 -0.55
CA GLY A 202 9.23 -29.69 -1.61
C GLY A 202 9.02 -29.12 -3.02
N GLN A 203 7.99 -28.29 -3.20
CA GLN A 203 7.76 -27.57 -4.47
C GLN A 203 8.88 -26.57 -4.79
N LEU A 204 9.38 -25.84 -3.78
CA LEU A 204 10.52 -24.92 -3.96
C LEU A 204 11.83 -25.66 -4.23
N GLU A 205 12.09 -26.77 -3.55
CA GLU A 205 13.25 -27.63 -3.81
C GLU A 205 13.21 -28.23 -5.22
N GLN A 206 12.04 -28.69 -5.67
CA GLN A 206 11.84 -29.16 -7.04
C GLN A 206 12.06 -28.03 -8.06
N ALA A 207 11.46 -26.86 -7.86
CA ALA A 207 11.65 -25.70 -8.74
C ALA A 207 13.11 -25.23 -8.80
N HIS A 208 13.84 -25.30 -7.68
CA HIS A 208 15.27 -25.04 -7.64
C HIS A 208 16.09 -26.08 -8.40
N ALA A 209 15.74 -27.37 -8.30
CA ALA A 209 16.39 -28.45 -9.04
C ALA A 209 16.12 -28.33 -10.56
N ASP A 210 14.88 -28.06 -10.95
CA ASP A 210 14.46 -27.84 -12.33
C ASP A 210 15.21 -26.64 -12.92
N HIS A 211 15.21 -25.49 -12.24
CA HIS A 211 15.95 -24.29 -12.67
C HIS A 211 17.48 -24.52 -12.73
N ALA A 212 18.06 -25.28 -11.79
CA ALA A 212 19.47 -25.66 -11.86
C ALA A 212 19.76 -26.55 -13.08
N SER A 213 18.84 -27.44 -13.46
CA SER A 213 18.96 -28.26 -14.67
C SER A 213 18.83 -27.41 -15.95
N GLU A 214 17.94 -26.42 -15.97
CA GLU A 214 17.79 -25.46 -17.07
C GLU A 214 19.03 -24.59 -17.24
N LEU A 215 19.61 -24.08 -16.15
CA LEU A 215 20.87 -23.34 -16.16
C LEU A 215 22.02 -24.21 -16.69
N ALA A 216 22.13 -25.47 -16.25
CA ALA A 216 23.14 -26.39 -16.77
C ALA A 216 22.96 -26.64 -18.28
N ALA A 217 21.73 -26.87 -18.73
CA ALA A 217 21.41 -27.02 -20.16
C ALA A 217 21.69 -25.74 -20.97
N ALA A 218 21.42 -24.55 -20.40
CA ALA A 218 21.75 -23.27 -21.02
C ALA A 218 23.26 -23.06 -21.14
N HIS A 219 24.03 -23.38 -20.09
CA HIS A 219 25.49 -23.32 -20.11
C HIS A 219 26.09 -24.26 -21.17
N GLU A 220 25.59 -25.49 -21.29
CA GLU A 220 26.04 -26.42 -22.35
C GLU A 220 25.67 -25.92 -23.75
N ARG A 221 24.50 -25.32 -23.96
CA ARG A 221 24.13 -24.68 -25.23
C ARG A 221 25.09 -23.53 -25.57
N THR A 222 25.46 -22.70 -24.59
CA THR A 222 26.44 -21.62 -24.79
C THR A 222 27.82 -22.17 -25.12
N ARG A 223 28.33 -23.18 -24.39
CA ARG A 223 29.60 -23.87 -24.70
C ARG A 223 29.61 -24.46 -26.12
N ALA A 224 28.53 -25.11 -26.53
CA ALA A 224 28.39 -25.66 -27.88
C ALA A 224 28.36 -24.56 -28.97
N ALA A 225 27.68 -23.44 -28.69
CA ALA A 225 27.65 -22.29 -29.60
C ALA A 225 29.04 -21.61 -29.71
N GLU A 226 29.76 -21.45 -28.61
CA GLU A 226 31.13 -20.95 -28.56
C GLU A 226 32.09 -21.88 -29.32
N ALA A 227 32.03 -23.19 -29.09
CA ALA A 227 32.82 -24.17 -29.82
C ALA A 227 32.56 -24.12 -31.34
N ARG A 228 31.28 -24.00 -31.77
CA ARG A 228 30.94 -23.85 -33.20
C ARG A 228 31.32 -22.46 -33.75
N ALA A 229 31.40 -21.42 -32.91
CA ALA A 229 31.91 -20.11 -33.32
C ALA A 229 33.44 -20.12 -33.50
N GLN A 230 34.17 -20.78 -32.59
CA GLN A 230 35.61 -21.03 -32.70
C GLN A 230 35.93 -21.88 -33.94
N GLN A 231 35.21 -22.98 -34.17
CA GLN A 231 35.37 -23.80 -35.37
C GLN A 231 35.11 -23.00 -36.66
N ARG A 232 34.06 -22.17 -36.71
CA ARG A 232 33.83 -21.27 -37.86
C ARG A 232 34.87 -20.16 -37.98
N ALA A 233 35.67 -19.88 -36.95
CA ALA A 233 36.77 -18.94 -37.03
C ALA A 233 38.05 -19.62 -37.55
N THR A 234 38.30 -20.88 -37.19
CA THR A 234 39.39 -21.68 -37.77
C THR A 234 39.11 -22.04 -39.23
N GLU A 235 37.90 -22.51 -39.56
CA GLU A 235 37.44 -22.75 -40.94
C GLU A 235 37.69 -21.50 -41.83
N ARG A 236 37.28 -20.30 -41.36
CA ARG A 236 37.53 -19.04 -42.08
C ARG A 236 38.99 -18.59 -42.11
N ALA A 237 39.83 -19.03 -41.18
CA ALA A 237 41.27 -18.74 -41.20
C ALA A 237 41.98 -19.63 -42.23
N GLU A 238 41.59 -20.92 -42.31
CA GLU A 238 42.05 -21.88 -43.30
C GLU A 238 41.61 -21.47 -44.71
N GLU A 239 40.35 -21.09 -44.91
CA GLU A 239 39.84 -20.53 -46.19
C GLU A 239 40.64 -19.31 -46.65
N ARG A 240 40.96 -18.38 -45.73
CA ARG A 240 41.77 -17.19 -46.03
C ARG A 240 43.21 -17.56 -46.38
N ALA A 241 43.82 -18.50 -45.66
CA ALA A 241 45.17 -18.97 -45.95
C ALA A 241 45.25 -19.64 -47.33
N ALA A 242 44.29 -20.51 -47.66
CA ALA A 242 44.19 -21.14 -48.97
C ALA A 242 43.94 -20.12 -50.10
N ALA A 243 43.03 -19.15 -49.88
CA ALA A 243 42.79 -18.07 -50.84
C ALA A 243 44.04 -17.18 -51.03
N GLN A 244 44.80 -16.93 -49.98
CA GLN A 244 46.04 -16.16 -50.05
C GLN A 244 47.16 -16.93 -50.77
N GLN A 245 47.31 -18.23 -50.52
CA GLN A 245 48.21 -19.09 -51.32
C GLN A 245 47.81 -19.09 -52.79
N ALA A 246 46.52 -19.21 -53.13
CA ALA A 246 46.06 -19.15 -54.51
C ALA A 246 46.35 -17.79 -55.18
N LEU A 247 46.27 -16.67 -54.43
CA LEU A 247 46.69 -15.35 -54.91
C LEU A 247 48.21 -15.22 -55.08
N GLU A 248 49.01 -15.85 -54.21
CA GLU A 248 50.47 -15.90 -54.32
C GLU A 248 50.91 -16.77 -55.51
N GLU A 249 50.24 -17.90 -55.76
CA GLU A 249 50.43 -18.71 -56.96
C GLU A 249 50.05 -17.95 -58.23
N LEU A 250 48.90 -17.26 -58.26
CA LEU A 250 48.49 -16.40 -59.37
C LEU A 250 49.47 -15.26 -59.63
N ARG A 251 50.01 -14.62 -58.58
CA ARG A 251 51.08 -13.62 -58.71
C ARG A 251 52.34 -14.24 -59.29
N GLY A 252 52.79 -15.39 -58.77
CA GLY A 252 53.96 -16.09 -59.29
C GLY A 252 53.77 -16.62 -60.72
N GLN A 253 52.53 -16.89 -61.16
CA GLN A 253 52.19 -17.19 -62.55
C GLN A 253 52.21 -15.94 -63.43
N LEU A 254 51.67 -14.81 -62.95
CA LEU A 254 51.75 -13.53 -63.63
C LEU A 254 53.19 -13.03 -63.77
N GLU A 255 54.01 -13.11 -62.72
CA GLU A 255 55.44 -12.76 -62.76
C GLU A 255 56.21 -13.61 -63.77
N ARG A 256 55.91 -14.92 -63.84
CA ARG A 256 56.43 -15.81 -64.89
C ARG A 256 55.96 -15.38 -66.28
N ALA A 257 54.67 -15.17 -66.49
CA ALA A 257 54.13 -14.71 -67.77
C ALA A 257 54.70 -13.34 -68.20
N HIS A 258 54.95 -12.43 -67.26
CA HIS A 258 55.64 -11.15 -67.51
C HIS A 258 57.12 -11.35 -67.85
N ALA A 259 57.82 -12.28 -67.20
CA ALA A 259 59.21 -12.60 -67.51
C ALA A 259 59.36 -13.30 -68.87
N ASP A 260 58.47 -14.26 -69.16
CA ASP A 260 58.39 -14.95 -70.46
C ASP A 260 58.04 -13.95 -71.56
N HIS A 261 57.05 -13.08 -71.36
CA HIS A 261 56.70 -12.03 -72.33
C HIS A 261 57.83 -11.00 -72.50
N ALA A 262 58.57 -10.65 -71.44
CA ALA A 262 59.75 -9.80 -71.54
C ALA A 262 60.89 -10.49 -72.30
N ALA A 263 61.05 -11.81 -72.15
CA ALA A 263 62.01 -12.61 -72.91
C ALA A 263 61.61 -12.75 -74.38
N GLU A 264 60.31 -12.95 -74.68
CA GLU A 264 59.75 -12.91 -76.03
C GLU A 264 59.94 -11.54 -76.68
N LEU A 265 59.64 -10.45 -75.97
CA LEU A 265 59.89 -9.09 -76.44
C LEU A 265 61.37 -8.85 -76.69
N ALA A 266 62.26 -9.30 -75.80
CA ALA A 266 63.71 -9.18 -75.98
C ALA A 266 64.20 -10.00 -77.19
N ALA A 267 63.67 -11.20 -77.40
CA ALA A 267 63.97 -12.06 -78.54
C ALA A 267 63.45 -11.45 -79.85
N ALA A 268 62.20 -10.96 -79.89
CA ALA A 268 61.60 -10.27 -81.02
C ALA A 268 62.34 -8.97 -81.35
N HIS A 269 62.74 -8.20 -80.34
CA HIS A 269 63.52 -6.97 -80.51
C HIS A 269 64.97 -7.26 -80.95
N GLY A 270 65.54 -8.40 -80.53
CA GLY A 270 66.81 -8.94 -81.03
C GLY A 270 66.72 -9.39 -82.49
N GLN A 271 65.66 -10.12 -82.86
CA GLN A 271 65.37 -10.52 -84.24
C GLN A 271 65.14 -9.29 -85.13
N ALA A 272 64.34 -8.31 -84.68
CA ALA A 272 64.11 -7.06 -85.40
C ALA A 272 65.41 -6.27 -85.58
N LYS A 273 66.26 -6.15 -84.54
CA LYS A 273 67.59 -5.55 -84.67
C LYS A 273 68.49 -6.33 -85.64
N GLY A 274 68.45 -7.65 -85.64
CA GLY A 274 69.17 -8.51 -86.59
C GLY A 274 68.70 -8.32 -88.03
N GLN A 275 67.38 -8.26 -88.25
CA GLN A 275 66.78 -7.97 -89.56
C GLN A 275 67.11 -6.56 -90.04
N VAL A 276 67.05 -5.55 -89.16
CA VAL A 276 67.46 -4.17 -89.47
C VAL A 276 68.95 -4.08 -89.76
N ALA A 277 69.81 -4.82 -89.05
CA ALA A 277 71.24 -4.87 -89.32
C ALA A 277 71.53 -5.54 -90.68
N ALA A 278 70.89 -6.68 -90.99
CA ALA A 278 71.02 -7.34 -92.28
C ALA A 278 70.47 -6.49 -93.44
N ALA A 279 69.35 -5.80 -93.24
CA ALA A 279 68.77 -4.87 -94.21
C ALA A 279 69.67 -3.64 -94.43
N ARG A 280 70.28 -3.10 -93.37
CA ARG A 280 71.28 -2.02 -93.47
C ARG A 280 72.52 -2.50 -94.21
N GLN A 281 73.10 -3.64 -93.84
CA GLN A 281 74.23 -4.21 -94.56
C GLN A 281 73.91 -4.41 -96.06
N THR A 282 72.73 -4.95 -96.38
CA THR A 282 72.28 -5.11 -97.77
C THR A 282 72.08 -3.77 -98.49
N ALA A 283 71.65 -2.73 -97.78
CA ALA A 283 71.53 -1.38 -98.31
C ALA A 283 72.90 -0.70 -98.49
N ASP A 284 73.83 -0.87 -97.54
CA ASP A 284 75.19 -0.34 -97.59
C ASP A 284 76.00 -1.03 -98.70
N GLU A 285 75.85 -2.34 -98.90
CA GLU A 285 76.40 -3.08 -100.04
C GLU A 285 75.83 -2.57 -101.39
N ARG A 286 74.54 -2.26 -101.45
CA ARG A 286 73.90 -1.63 -102.63
C ARG A 286 74.37 -0.19 -102.86
N ILE A 287 74.57 0.59 -101.81
CA ILE A 287 75.09 1.96 -101.87
C ILE A 287 76.54 1.94 -102.32
N ALA A 288 77.39 1.09 -101.73
CA ALA A 288 78.78 0.92 -102.15
C ALA A 288 78.88 0.48 -103.62
N LYS A 289 78.01 -0.44 -104.07
CA LYS A 289 77.94 -0.82 -105.47
C LYS A 289 77.49 0.34 -106.37
N ALA A 290 76.44 1.07 -106.00
CA ALA A 290 75.95 2.22 -106.76
C ALA A 290 76.97 3.37 -106.82
N LEU A 291 77.77 3.57 -105.76
CA LEU A 291 78.88 4.52 -105.73
C LEU A 291 80.03 4.06 -106.65
N ALA A 292 80.40 2.77 -106.63
CA ALA A 292 81.40 2.24 -107.55
C ALA A 292 80.94 2.32 -109.03
N ASP A 293 79.67 2.02 -109.30
CA ASP A 293 79.08 2.17 -110.64
C ASP A 293 79.04 3.66 -111.07
N ALA A 294 78.81 4.60 -110.15
CA ALA A 294 78.85 6.05 -110.40
C ALA A 294 80.29 6.59 -110.55
N GLU A 295 81.27 6.08 -109.82
CA GLU A 295 82.70 6.39 -109.99
C GLU A 295 83.21 5.88 -111.35
N ALA A 296 82.80 4.68 -111.76
CA ALA A 296 83.09 4.17 -113.10
C ALA A 296 82.47 5.06 -114.19
N ALA A 297 81.20 5.44 -114.05
CA ALA A 297 80.51 6.32 -114.99
C ALA A 297 81.11 7.74 -115.06
N THR A 298 81.53 8.31 -113.94
CA THR A 298 82.19 9.64 -113.90
C THR A 298 83.61 9.59 -114.47
N THR A 299 84.37 8.52 -114.23
CA THR A 299 85.68 8.31 -114.87
C THR A 299 85.53 8.18 -116.39
N GLN A 300 84.49 7.46 -116.84
CA GLN A 300 84.18 7.31 -118.26
C GLN A 300 83.74 8.63 -118.92
N ALA A 301 82.94 9.45 -118.21
CA ALA A 301 82.55 10.78 -118.66
C ALA A 301 83.73 11.77 -118.67
N GLN A 302 84.67 11.68 -117.72
CA GLN A 302 85.88 12.51 -117.72
C GLN A 302 86.78 12.21 -118.92
N ALA A 303 87.01 10.93 -119.26
CA ALA A 303 87.74 10.54 -120.46
C ALA A 303 87.06 11.02 -121.77
N GLU A 304 85.73 11.08 -121.79
CA GLU A 304 84.97 11.62 -122.93
C GLU A 304 85.07 13.16 -123.00
N VAL A 305 85.04 13.85 -121.86
CA VAL A 305 85.23 15.31 -121.78
C VAL A 305 86.66 15.73 -122.18
N GLU A 306 87.69 14.99 -121.78
CA GLU A 306 89.07 15.25 -122.21
C GLU A 306 89.24 15.08 -123.74
N ARG A 307 88.63 14.04 -124.32
CA ARG A 307 88.60 13.82 -125.76
C ARG A 307 87.89 14.96 -126.50
N ILE A 308 86.74 15.42 -125.99
CA ILE A 308 85.99 16.56 -126.55
C ILE A 308 86.77 17.87 -126.38
N GLY A 309 87.47 18.06 -125.26
CA GLY A 309 88.30 19.23 -124.99
C GLY A 309 89.48 19.36 -125.96
N ALA A 310 90.16 18.24 -126.27
CA ALA A 310 91.22 18.19 -127.26
C ALA A 310 90.72 18.54 -128.68
N GLU A 311 89.56 18.02 -129.08
CA GLU A 311 88.93 18.37 -130.36
C GLU A 311 88.43 19.83 -130.43
N ALA A 312 87.92 20.36 -129.32
CA ALA A 312 87.42 21.74 -129.25
C ALA A 312 88.57 22.76 -129.31
N ALA A 313 89.68 22.53 -128.61
CA ALA A 313 90.85 23.40 -128.62
C ALA A 313 91.43 23.58 -130.04
N ALA A 314 91.48 22.49 -130.83
CA ALA A 314 91.93 22.53 -132.21
C ALA A 314 91.01 23.37 -133.13
N ARG A 315 89.69 23.37 -132.88
CA ARG A 315 88.71 24.15 -133.67
C ARG A 315 88.69 25.64 -133.27
N VAL A 316 88.87 25.95 -131.99
CA VAL A 316 88.89 27.35 -131.50
C VAL A 316 90.12 28.11 -132.00
N ALA A 317 91.30 27.49 -132.03
CA ALA A 317 92.51 28.10 -132.57
C ALA A 317 92.36 28.54 -134.04
N ALA A 318 91.72 27.71 -134.88
CA ALA A 318 91.46 28.02 -136.28
C ALA A 318 90.39 29.10 -136.50
N ALA A 319 89.45 29.26 -135.56
CA ALA A 319 88.38 30.26 -135.66
C ALA A 319 88.83 31.67 -135.25
N HIS A 320 89.72 31.79 -134.26
CA HIS A 320 90.12 33.08 -133.69
C HIS A 320 90.89 33.95 -134.71
N GLU A 321 91.81 33.33 -135.47
CA GLU A 321 92.62 33.99 -136.51
C GLU A 321 91.78 34.51 -137.70
N HIS A 322 90.54 34.04 -137.85
CA HIS A 322 89.58 34.50 -138.87
C HIS A 322 88.69 35.65 -138.36
N ALA A 323 88.35 35.65 -137.07
CA ALA A 323 87.42 36.60 -136.46
C ALA A 323 88.01 38.01 -136.25
N GLU A 324 89.28 38.11 -135.79
CA GLU A 324 89.91 39.42 -135.53
C GLU A 324 89.98 40.31 -136.78
N ARG A 325 90.09 39.71 -137.98
CA ARG A 325 90.10 40.42 -139.26
C ARG A 325 88.74 41.00 -139.67
N GLN A 326 87.64 40.56 -139.06
CA GLN A 326 86.29 41.04 -139.38
C GLN A 326 85.75 42.05 -138.36
N ILE A 327 86.14 41.92 -137.09
CA ILE A 327 85.65 42.77 -135.99
C ILE A 327 86.09 44.24 -136.15
N ALA A 328 87.26 44.50 -136.74
CA ALA A 328 87.73 45.87 -137.02
C ALA A 328 86.85 46.67 -137.99
N ALA A 329 86.00 46.01 -138.80
CA ALA A 329 85.18 46.68 -139.82
C ALA A 329 83.76 47.05 -139.36
N ALA A 330 83.23 46.42 -138.30
CA ALA A 330 81.83 46.51 -137.92
C ALA A 330 81.51 47.53 -136.80
N HIS A 331 82.53 48.03 -136.08
CA HIS A 331 82.36 48.88 -134.89
C HIS A 331 81.92 50.33 -135.16
N LEU A 332 81.55 50.69 -136.40
CA LEU A 332 81.20 52.07 -136.81
C LEU A 332 79.69 52.33 -137.01
N ASP A 333 78.82 51.31 -136.95
CA ASP A 333 77.43 51.42 -137.44
C ASP A 333 76.33 51.20 -136.37
N ALA A 334 76.67 50.72 -135.17
CA ALA A 334 75.69 50.06 -134.29
C ALA A 334 75.09 50.90 -133.12
N ASP A 335 75.67 52.03 -132.75
CA ASP A 335 75.42 52.67 -131.43
C ASP A 335 74.09 53.45 -131.28
N GLU A 336 73.25 53.58 -132.32
CA GLU A 336 72.22 54.63 -132.34
C GLU A 336 70.83 54.29 -131.72
N ARG A 337 70.47 53.01 -131.46
CA ARG A 337 69.05 52.60 -131.64
C ARG A 337 68.07 52.36 -130.47
N VAL A 338 68.40 51.78 -129.30
CA VAL A 338 67.36 51.01 -128.53
C VAL A 338 67.11 51.38 -127.04
N GLY A 339 67.18 52.66 -126.67
CA GLY A 339 66.89 53.11 -125.29
C GLY A 339 65.41 53.30 -124.88
N ARG A 340 64.41 52.56 -125.42
CA ARG A 340 63.00 53.05 -125.40
C ARG A 340 61.84 52.05 -125.09
N ALA A 341 61.97 51.14 -124.14
CA ALA A 341 60.82 50.42 -123.54
C ALA A 341 61.05 50.24 -122.01
N ARG A 342 60.24 50.88 -121.14
CA ARG A 342 58.94 50.39 -120.60
C ARG A 342 59.07 49.05 -119.86
N ALA A 343 58.86 48.93 -118.55
CA ALA A 343 57.84 49.51 -117.66
C ALA A 343 56.40 49.13 -118.08
N ASP A 344 55.85 48.07 -117.45
CA ASP A 344 54.56 48.09 -116.73
C ASP A 344 54.20 46.72 -116.09
N ALA A 345 53.49 46.79 -114.94
CA ALA A 345 52.67 45.78 -114.25
C ALA A 345 53.25 44.88 -113.13
N GLN A 346 52.70 44.98 -111.90
CA GLN A 346 51.95 43.91 -111.17
C GLN A 346 51.49 44.28 -109.73
N ALA A 347 50.31 43.73 -109.30
CA ALA A 347 49.98 43.12 -107.97
C ALA A 347 48.88 43.69 -107.01
N ALA A 348 48.01 42.75 -106.56
CA ALA A 348 47.52 42.45 -105.18
C ALA A 348 46.21 43.03 -104.51
N VAL A 349 45.24 42.10 -104.37
CA VAL A 349 44.23 41.71 -103.31
C VAL A 349 44.21 42.36 -101.90
N LEU A 350 43.01 42.59 -101.30
CA LEU A 350 42.51 42.20 -99.94
C LEU A 350 41.19 42.93 -99.50
N ALA A 351 40.30 42.33 -98.66
CA ALA A 351 39.09 43.00 -98.09
C ALA A 351 38.43 42.32 -96.84
N GLU A 352 37.91 43.16 -95.91
CA GLU A 352 37.04 42.96 -94.69
C GLU A 352 36.87 44.36 -93.99
N PRO A 353 36.16 44.63 -92.84
CA PRO A 353 35.10 43.92 -92.06
C PRO A 353 33.89 44.81 -91.59
N GLY A 354 32.95 44.26 -90.78
CA GLY A 354 32.03 45.00 -89.86
C GLY A 354 30.51 44.66 -89.99
N GLN A 355 29.60 44.76 -89.00
CA GLN A 355 29.55 45.35 -87.63
C GLN A 355 28.50 44.58 -86.75
N LEU A 356 28.85 44.14 -85.52
CA LEU A 356 28.53 44.71 -84.18
C LEU A 356 27.07 44.69 -83.65
N GLY A 357 26.85 43.83 -82.64
CA GLY A 357 25.80 43.94 -81.62
C GLY A 357 26.42 43.80 -80.21
N ILE A 358 25.85 44.45 -79.19
CA ILE A 358 26.49 44.60 -77.87
C ILE A 358 26.50 43.25 -77.12
N ALA A 359 27.68 42.63 -77.00
CA ALA A 359 27.86 41.42 -76.22
C ALA A 359 28.11 41.76 -74.73
N LEU A 360 27.44 41.03 -73.83
CA LEU A 360 27.85 40.96 -72.42
C LEU A 360 29.21 40.25 -72.33
N SER A 361 30.30 41.03 -72.32
CA SER A 361 31.64 40.48 -72.12
C SER A 361 31.85 40.12 -70.65
N VAL A 362 32.31 38.88 -70.41
CA VAL A 362 32.83 38.47 -69.11
C VAL A 362 33.97 39.43 -68.73
N PRO A 363 33.95 40.06 -67.54
CA PRO A 363 34.99 41.00 -67.15
C PRO A 363 36.34 40.26 -67.08
N ILE A 364 37.35 40.83 -67.72
CA ILE A 364 38.71 40.28 -67.73
C ILE A 364 39.46 40.85 -66.50
N PRO A 365 39.95 40.00 -65.59
CA PRO A 365 40.72 40.48 -64.45
C PRO A 365 42.08 41.04 -64.89
N THR A 366 42.56 42.03 -64.15
CA THR A 366 43.93 42.54 -64.32
C THR A 366 44.95 41.43 -64.03
N ALA A 367 46.16 41.54 -64.58
CA ALA A 367 47.19 40.50 -64.46
C ALA A 367 47.51 40.11 -63.01
N GLU A 368 47.37 41.05 -62.08
CA GLU A 368 47.59 40.85 -60.63
C GLU A 368 46.50 40.02 -59.95
N LEU A 369 45.26 40.00 -60.48
CA LEU A 369 44.13 39.31 -59.88
C LEU A 369 43.97 37.86 -60.39
N ARG A 370 44.50 37.56 -61.59
CA ARG A 370 44.28 36.31 -62.33
C ARG A 370 44.62 35.03 -61.55
N ALA A 371 45.53 35.10 -60.58
CA ALA A 371 45.90 33.96 -59.73
C ALA A 371 44.75 33.45 -58.84
N HIS A 372 43.70 34.25 -58.62
CA HIS A 372 42.61 33.95 -57.68
C HIS A 372 41.20 34.12 -58.26
N THR A 373 41.06 34.39 -59.56
CA THR A 373 39.77 34.61 -60.23
C THR A 373 39.29 33.46 -61.12
N GLY A 374 40.12 32.45 -61.41
CA GLY A 374 39.77 31.39 -62.36
C GLY A 374 38.40 30.73 -62.12
N THR A 375 38.09 30.38 -60.87
CA THR A 375 36.79 29.79 -60.51
C THR A 375 35.59 30.73 -60.65
N ILE A 376 35.81 32.06 -60.60
CA ILE A 376 34.81 33.09 -60.89
C ILE A 376 34.62 33.21 -62.41
N GLU A 377 35.71 33.17 -63.17
CA GLU A 377 35.70 33.20 -64.64
C GLU A 377 35.01 31.95 -65.22
N ASP A 378 35.26 30.77 -64.66
CA ASP A 378 34.61 29.50 -65.04
C ASP A 378 33.09 29.55 -64.81
N ALA A 379 32.63 30.07 -63.66
CA ALA A 379 31.21 30.21 -63.36
C ALA A 379 30.50 31.21 -64.28
N LEU A 380 31.16 32.33 -64.60
CA LEU A 380 30.67 33.30 -65.59
C LEU A 380 30.63 32.70 -67.01
N ALA A 381 31.59 31.85 -67.36
CA ALA A 381 31.62 31.17 -68.64
C ALA A 381 30.49 30.14 -68.78
N ALA A 382 30.23 29.33 -67.74
CA ALA A 382 29.16 28.33 -67.74
C ALA A 382 27.77 28.95 -67.91
N VAL A 383 27.45 30.02 -67.15
CA VAL A 383 26.16 30.72 -67.30
C VAL A 383 26.05 31.41 -68.66
N ARG A 384 27.14 32.02 -69.16
CA ARG A 384 27.14 32.60 -70.52
C ARG A 384 26.91 31.55 -71.60
N GLU A 385 27.37 30.31 -71.43
CA GLU A 385 27.12 29.24 -72.40
C GLU A 385 25.63 28.87 -72.45
N ILE A 386 24.93 28.86 -71.32
CA ILE A 386 23.46 28.71 -71.27
C ILE A 386 22.76 29.90 -71.96
N ASP A 387 23.14 31.15 -71.66
CA ASP A 387 22.60 32.35 -72.33
C ASP A 387 22.78 32.28 -73.86
N TYR A 388 23.96 31.86 -74.32
CA TYR A 388 24.27 31.75 -75.74
C TYR A 388 23.47 30.65 -76.45
N LEU A 389 23.36 29.46 -75.84
CA LEU A 389 22.54 28.37 -76.38
C LEU A 389 21.08 28.79 -76.50
N LEU A 390 20.52 29.40 -75.45
CA LEU A 390 19.12 29.83 -75.44
C LEU A 390 18.85 30.95 -76.44
N GLU A 391 19.72 31.95 -76.55
CA GLU A 391 19.52 33.04 -77.51
C GLU A 391 19.69 32.58 -78.96
N ALA A 392 20.58 31.61 -79.25
CA ALA A 392 20.65 30.98 -80.56
C ALA A 392 19.31 30.31 -80.94
N GLY A 393 18.72 29.52 -80.03
CA GLY A 393 17.39 28.94 -80.19
C GLY A 393 16.24 29.95 -80.12
N VAL A 394 16.45 31.15 -79.58
CA VAL A 394 15.47 32.24 -79.68
C VAL A 394 15.53 32.92 -81.05
N VAL A 395 16.71 33.22 -81.59
CA VAL A 395 16.88 34.03 -82.81
C VAL A 395 16.64 33.23 -84.09
N GLU A 396 17.12 32.00 -84.21
CA GLU A 396 16.94 31.22 -85.43
C GLU A 396 15.53 30.61 -85.50
N GLN A 397 14.69 31.04 -86.44
CA GLN A 397 13.31 30.53 -86.58
C GLN A 397 13.11 29.52 -87.72
N GLN A 398 14.07 29.36 -88.64
CA GLN A 398 13.84 28.64 -89.92
C GLN A 398 14.75 27.42 -90.15
N THR A 399 15.85 27.25 -89.40
CA THR A 399 16.81 26.14 -89.56
C THR A 399 17.36 25.61 -88.23
N ARG A 400 16.53 25.51 -87.18
CA ARG A 400 17.00 25.02 -85.87
C ARG A 400 17.55 23.59 -85.93
N GLN A 401 18.75 23.42 -85.41
CA GLN A 401 19.22 22.12 -84.95
C GLN A 401 18.38 21.66 -83.75
N PRO A 402 18.16 20.35 -83.56
CA PRO A 402 17.59 19.84 -82.33
C PRO A 402 18.55 20.16 -81.17
N TRP A 403 17.98 20.52 -80.04
CA TRP A 403 18.74 20.91 -78.87
C TRP A 403 19.53 19.74 -78.26
N ASP A 404 20.77 20.01 -77.84
CA ASP A 404 21.58 19.09 -77.05
C ASP A 404 21.17 19.13 -75.58
N ILE A 405 20.09 18.39 -75.26
CA ILE A 405 19.50 18.33 -73.93
C ILE A 405 20.51 17.84 -72.88
N GLU A 406 21.38 16.90 -73.22
CA GLU A 406 22.37 16.37 -72.29
C GLU A 406 23.41 17.44 -71.92
N ARG A 407 23.92 18.19 -72.91
CA ARG A 407 24.79 19.36 -72.66
C ARG A 407 24.09 20.43 -71.85
N VAL A 408 22.81 20.74 -72.12
CA VAL A 408 22.05 21.72 -71.32
C VAL A 408 21.90 21.23 -69.87
N ARG A 409 21.58 19.96 -69.63
CA ARG A 409 21.49 19.38 -68.27
C ARG A 409 22.84 19.41 -67.54
N ILE A 410 23.95 19.13 -68.23
CA ILE A 410 25.31 19.22 -67.67
C ILE A 410 25.63 20.67 -67.27
N LEU A 411 25.42 21.63 -68.18
CA LEU A 411 25.66 23.06 -67.91
C LEU A 411 24.79 23.57 -66.75
N VAL A 412 23.50 23.23 -66.73
CA VAL A 412 22.58 23.56 -65.64
C VAL A 412 23.08 23.03 -64.30
N HIS A 413 23.51 21.77 -64.24
CA HIS A 413 24.06 21.20 -63.01
C HIS A 413 25.37 21.87 -62.58
N THR A 414 26.27 22.18 -63.53
CA THR A 414 27.51 22.91 -63.28
C THR A 414 27.22 24.31 -62.70
N VAL A 415 26.27 25.05 -63.28
CA VAL A 415 25.84 26.36 -62.80
C VAL A 415 25.23 26.27 -61.40
N GLN A 416 24.34 25.31 -61.13
CA GLN A 416 23.76 25.11 -59.79
C GLN A 416 24.82 24.86 -58.71
N GLN A 417 25.83 24.02 -59.00
CA GLN A 417 26.94 23.80 -58.05
C GLN A 417 27.78 25.07 -57.85
N GLN A 418 28.18 25.73 -58.94
CA GLN A 418 29.06 26.90 -58.89
C GLN A 418 28.39 28.14 -58.27
N ALA A 419 27.06 28.29 -58.41
CA ALA A 419 26.30 29.44 -57.92
C ALA A 419 26.43 29.71 -56.41
N TRP A 420 26.45 28.64 -55.60
CA TRP A 420 26.59 28.71 -54.15
C TRP A 420 27.98 29.19 -53.73
N ASP A 421 29.03 28.62 -54.34
CA ASP A 421 30.41 28.99 -54.05
C ASP A 421 30.76 30.38 -54.59
N LEU A 422 30.22 30.77 -55.74
CA LEU A 422 30.50 32.04 -56.41
C LEU A 422 30.21 33.26 -55.52
N ALA A 423 29.09 33.25 -54.79
CA ALA A 423 28.72 34.35 -53.88
C ALA A 423 29.77 34.55 -52.75
N GLN A 424 30.31 33.45 -52.21
CA GLN A 424 31.36 33.49 -51.19
C GLN A 424 32.71 33.87 -51.80
N GLN A 425 33.04 33.37 -52.99
CA GLN A 425 34.28 33.69 -53.69
C GLN A 425 34.36 35.18 -54.05
N LEU A 426 33.28 35.77 -54.57
CA LEU A 426 33.20 37.20 -54.90
C LEU A 426 33.32 38.08 -53.64
N ARG A 427 32.57 37.77 -52.58
CA ARG A 427 32.64 38.50 -51.30
C ARG A 427 34.01 38.38 -50.63
N GLY A 428 34.67 37.23 -50.78
CA GLY A 428 36.00 36.97 -50.21
C GLY A 428 37.17 37.49 -51.04
N LEU A 429 36.97 37.87 -52.31
CA LEU A 429 38.06 38.21 -53.23
C LEU A 429 38.92 39.41 -52.77
N PRO A 430 38.36 40.55 -52.29
CA PRO A 430 39.18 41.67 -51.84
C PRO A 430 40.04 41.31 -50.62
N GLY A 431 39.53 40.48 -49.71
CA GLY A 431 40.22 40.02 -48.51
C GLY A 431 41.41 39.08 -48.76
N ARG A 432 41.64 38.64 -50.01
CA ARG A 432 42.83 37.86 -50.40
C ARG A 432 44.06 38.72 -50.65
N TYR A 433 43.92 40.04 -50.72
CA TYR A 433 44.99 40.98 -51.01
C TYR A 433 45.23 41.92 -49.84
N THR A 434 46.49 42.26 -49.57
CA THR A 434 46.90 43.17 -48.48
C THR A 434 47.24 44.58 -48.99
N GLY A 435 47.43 44.76 -50.30
CA GLY A 435 47.74 46.04 -50.92
C GLY A 435 46.48 46.82 -51.29
N SER A 436 46.37 48.08 -50.83
CA SER A 436 45.21 48.95 -51.07
C SER A 436 44.75 49.04 -52.55
N PRO A 437 45.62 49.21 -53.57
CA PRO A 437 45.16 49.25 -54.95
C PRO A 437 44.68 47.88 -55.47
N GLN A 438 45.29 46.77 -55.02
CA GLN A 438 44.82 45.42 -55.36
C GLN A 438 43.45 45.11 -54.74
N VAL A 439 43.23 45.53 -53.48
CA VAL A 439 41.92 45.39 -52.80
C VAL A 439 40.84 46.16 -53.57
N GLN A 440 41.11 47.41 -54.00
CA GLN A 440 40.15 48.20 -54.77
C GLN A 440 39.88 47.61 -56.16
N ALA A 441 40.91 47.08 -56.83
CA ALA A 441 40.74 46.40 -58.12
C ALA A 441 39.94 45.10 -57.99
N ALA A 442 40.19 44.31 -56.92
CA ALA A 442 39.45 43.09 -56.61
C ALA A 442 37.98 43.37 -56.29
N ASP A 443 37.68 44.42 -55.53
CA ASP A 443 36.32 44.85 -55.19
C ASP A 443 35.54 45.35 -56.42
N SER A 444 36.20 46.14 -57.26
CA SER A 444 35.65 46.58 -58.56
C SER A 444 35.37 45.40 -59.50
N TYR A 445 36.29 44.43 -59.56
CA TYR A 445 36.13 43.21 -60.34
C TYR A 445 34.99 42.33 -59.81
N ALA A 446 34.93 42.11 -58.50
CA ALA A 446 33.88 41.31 -57.87
C ALA A 446 32.48 41.92 -58.10
N THR A 447 32.37 43.25 -58.01
CA THR A 447 31.13 43.98 -58.31
C THR A 447 30.72 43.84 -59.79
N ALA A 448 31.67 43.97 -60.72
CA ALA A 448 31.42 43.78 -62.15
C ALA A 448 31.02 42.33 -62.48
N ALA A 449 31.70 41.34 -61.90
CA ALA A 449 31.40 39.93 -62.05
C ALA A 449 30.00 39.58 -61.51
N ALA A 450 29.64 40.04 -60.31
CA ALA A 450 28.30 39.84 -59.74
C ALA A 450 27.20 40.44 -60.63
N SER A 451 27.41 41.66 -61.13
CA SER A 451 26.47 42.35 -62.04
C SER A 451 26.28 41.60 -63.36
N VAL A 452 27.38 41.14 -63.99
CA VAL A 452 27.33 40.38 -65.25
C VAL A 452 26.68 39.00 -65.04
N TYR A 453 26.96 38.32 -63.93
CA TYR A 453 26.32 37.04 -63.58
C TYR A 453 24.79 37.20 -63.43
N GLY A 454 24.35 38.21 -62.66
CA GLY A 454 22.92 38.53 -62.53
C GLY A 454 22.26 38.92 -63.86
N ALA A 455 22.95 39.69 -64.70
CA ALA A 455 22.45 40.06 -66.03
C ALA A 455 22.28 38.85 -66.97
N PHE A 456 23.17 37.85 -66.90
CA PHE A 456 22.96 36.60 -67.63
C PHE A 456 21.75 35.83 -67.12
N LEU A 457 21.57 35.67 -65.79
CA LEU A 457 20.40 34.97 -65.25
C LEU A 457 19.07 35.65 -65.68
N GLN A 458 19.03 36.98 -65.70
CA GLN A 458 17.87 37.74 -66.19
C GLN A 458 17.60 37.51 -67.69
N ARG A 459 18.65 37.46 -68.52
CA ARG A 459 18.50 37.17 -69.96
C ARG A 459 18.11 35.73 -70.25
N ILE A 460 18.64 34.78 -69.50
CA ILE A 460 18.25 33.36 -69.51
C ILE A 460 16.77 33.23 -69.13
N ALA A 461 16.31 33.87 -68.05
CA ALA A 461 14.89 33.89 -67.67
C ALA A 461 14.00 34.47 -68.79
N ALA A 462 14.36 35.63 -69.34
CA ALA A 462 13.64 36.23 -70.46
C ALA A 462 13.71 35.39 -71.75
N ALA A 463 14.75 34.59 -71.96
CA ALA A 463 14.85 33.64 -73.08
C ALA A 463 13.94 32.42 -72.87
N VAL A 464 13.92 31.86 -71.65
CA VAL A 464 13.01 30.77 -71.26
C VAL A 464 11.55 31.19 -71.39
N GLU A 465 11.16 32.39 -70.94
CA GLU A 465 9.81 32.93 -71.15
C GLU A 465 9.47 33.09 -72.65
N ARG A 466 10.42 33.61 -73.45
CA ARG A 466 10.29 33.73 -74.92
C ARG A 466 10.18 32.37 -75.63
N LEU A 467 10.73 31.30 -75.05
CA LEU A 467 10.62 29.93 -75.55
C LEU A 467 9.30 29.29 -75.13
N ALA A 468 8.95 29.36 -73.85
CA ALA A 468 7.69 28.87 -73.30
C ALA A 468 6.47 29.46 -74.01
N GLY A 469 6.49 30.77 -74.27
CA GLY A 469 5.42 31.50 -74.97
C GLY A 469 5.19 31.10 -76.44
N ARG A 470 6.06 30.26 -77.03
CA ARG A 470 5.88 29.73 -78.39
C ARG A 470 5.01 28.49 -78.44
N GLY A 471 4.95 27.71 -77.36
CA GLY A 471 4.20 26.46 -77.30
C GLY A 471 4.71 25.33 -78.22
N ASP A 472 5.98 25.38 -78.67
CA ASP A 472 6.58 24.28 -79.44
C ASP A 472 7.01 23.15 -78.47
N SER A 473 6.56 21.93 -78.73
CA SER A 473 6.92 20.75 -77.95
C SER A 473 8.42 20.44 -77.93
N ARG A 474 9.18 20.96 -78.90
CA ARG A 474 10.65 20.80 -78.97
C ARG A 474 11.42 21.66 -77.97
N ASP A 475 10.83 22.79 -77.56
CA ASP A 475 11.46 23.72 -76.60
C ASP A 475 11.07 23.35 -75.15
N ALA A 476 10.04 22.50 -74.95
CA ALA A 476 9.42 22.20 -73.65
C ALA A 476 10.39 21.61 -72.60
N GLU A 477 11.21 20.62 -72.95
CA GLU A 477 12.13 19.97 -72.00
C GLU A 477 13.23 20.93 -71.50
N ILE A 478 13.61 21.93 -72.31
CA ILE A 478 14.63 22.93 -71.93
C ILE A 478 14.03 24.04 -71.13
N VAL A 479 12.82 24.48 -71.50
CA VAL A 479 12.03 25.37 -70.67
C VAL A 479 11.88 24.77 -69.28
N GLU A 480 11.56 23.48 -69.15
CA GLU A 480 11.48 22.79 -67.87
C GLU A 480 12.84 22.74 -67.13
N VAL A 481 13.90 22.22 -67.77
CA VAL A 481 15.22 22.05 -67.14
C VAL A 481 15.86 23.39 -66.73
N VAL A 482 15.73 24.45 -67.54
CA VAL A 482 16.30 25.76 -67.23
C VAL A 482 15.39 26.58 -66.31
N ALA A 483 14.05 26.44 -66.38
CA ALA A 483 13.18 27.07 -65.38
C ALA A 483 13.42 26.48 -63.99
N ALA A 484 13.56 25.15 -63.87
CA ALA A 484 13.94 24.51 -62.60
C ALA A 484 15.30 25.02 -62.08
N MET A 485 16.31 25.16 -62.96
CA MET A 485 17.59 25.78 -62.60
C MET A 485 17.40 27.18 -62.01
N LEU A 486 16.60 28.02 -62.67
CA LEU A 486 16.35 29.40 -62.26
C LEU A 486 15.51 29.50 -60.98
N ASP A 487 14.55 28.61 -60.78
CA ASP A 487 13.66 28.59 -59.60
C ASP A 487 14.45 28.19 -58.34
N GLU A 488 15.41 27.27 -58.47
CA GLU A 488 16.30 26.84 -57.38
C GLU A 488 17.56 27.71 -57.23
N HIS A 489 17.76 28.74 -58.07
CA HIS A 489 19.03 29.47 -58.13
C HIS A 489 19.22 30.42 -56.92
N PRO A 490 20.30 30.29 -56.12
CA PRO A 490 20.50 31.04 -54.86
C PRO A 490 20.77 32.55 -55.01
N TRP A 491 20.60 33.11 -56.22
CA TRP A 491 20.77 34.53 -56.53
C TRP A 491 19.45 35.20 -56.95
N ARG A 492 18.34 34.45 -57.04
CA ARG A 492 17.05 34.96 -57.48
C ARG A 492 16.36 35.86 -56.45
N ASP A 493 16.64 35.63 -55.16
CA ASP A 493 16.16 36.44 -54.03
C ASP A 493 17.22 37.47 -53.54
N ALA A 494 18.24 37.77 -54.36
CA ALA A 494 19.34 38.69 -54.03
C ALA A 494 19.28 40.02 -54.80
N GLY A 495 18.06 40.45 -55.19
CA GLY A 495 17.78 41.72 -55.88
C GLY A 495 16.90 42.65 -55.04
#